data_AF-A0AAW2AGL3-F1
#
_entry.id   AF-A0AAW2AGL3-F1
#
_cell.length_a   1.000
_cell.length_b   1.000
_cell.length_c   1.000
_cell.angle_alpha   90.00
_cell.angle_beta   90.00
_cell.angle_gamma   90.00
#
_symmetry.space_group_name_H-M   'P 1'
#
loop_
_entity.id
_entity.type
_entity.pdbx_description
1 polymer ?
#
loop_
_entity_poly.entity_id
_entity_poly.type
_entity_poly.pdbx_seq_one_letter_code
_entity_poly.pdbx_strand_id
1 'polypeptide(L)'
;MGSEEGVFKWTDANTADLIVWRVSNNRLFTGRRNAAIKAFELYVKEKQLEGKVTPAWVRKKWENLKQKYKDLKSLNMAGGDTAIATWKWYAIMDGALSSEIPLNHFIKPDHVTSFTQDAPPIKQRKEEDWLIALREMERRQEERERQAAEREDERDRRAAAREEERDRRAAEREERRERQALEREERREREMFAREERWEKEMLAREERQEREYREREERREREAAAREERLFKLLETFLANK
;
A
#
# COMPACT_ATOMS: atom_id res chain seq x y z
N MET A 1 -17.00 -3.22 -13.76
CA MET A 1 -17.15 -1.84 -14.26
C MET A 1 -15.76 -1.24 -14.36
N GLY A 2 -15.25 -1.10 -15.59
CA GLY A 2 -13.93 -0.52 -15.83
C GLY A 2 -13.96 0.97 -15.58
N SER A 3 -13.07 1.44 -14.70
CA SER A 3 -12.77 2.87 -14.60
C SER A 3 -11.40 3.04 -15.24
N GLU A 4 -11.38 3.45 -16.50
CA GLU A 4 -10.18 3.91 -17.17
C GLU A 4 -9.67 5.14 -16.39
N GLU A 5 -8.58 4.98 -15.64
CA GLU A 5 -7.86 6.09 -15.04
C GLU A 5 -7.07 6.83 -16.13
N GLY A 6 -7.79 7.65 -16.90
CA GLY A 6 -7.17 8.65 -17.76
C GLY A 6 -6.35 9.62 -16.91
N VAL A 7 -5.09 9.83 -17.29
CA VAL A 7 -4.17 10.82 -16.71
C VAL A 7 -4.91 12.14 -16.53
N PHE A 8 -5.06 12.57 -15.29
CA PHE A 8 -5.83 13.76 -14.98
C PHE A 8 -5.11 15.02 -15.48
N LYS A 9 -5.65 15.64 -16.53
CA LYS A 9 -5.14 16.91 -17.06
C LYS A 9 -5.80 18.07 -16.33
N TRP A 10 -5.01 18.88 -15.63
CA TRP A 10 -5.51 20.11 -15.01
C TRP A 10 -5.90 21.12 -16.08
N THR A 11 -7.20 21.41 -16.22
CA THR A 11 -7.73 22.36 -17.20
C THR A 11 -7.80 23.77 -16.66
N ASP A 12 -8.03 24.72 -17.55
CA ASP A 12 -8.36 26.10 -17.16
C ASP A 12 -9.64 26.15 -16.30
N ALA A 13 -10.65 25.34 -16.60
CA ALA A 13 -11.87 25.23 -15.80
C ALA A 13 -11.57 24.83 -14.35
N ASN A 14 -10.65 23.87 -14.13
CA ASN A 14 -10.23 23.48 -12.79
C ASN A 14 -9.52 24.63 -12.04
N THR A 15 -8.85 25.52 -12.77
CA THR A 15 -8.20 26.71 -12.18
C THR A 15 -9.23 27.77 -11.79
N ALA A 16 -10.23 28.01 -12.64
CA ALA A 16 -11.35 28.90 -12.32
C ALA A 16 -12.12 28.41 -11.09
N ASP A 17 -12.47 27.12 -11.09
CA ASP A 17 -13.19 26.47 -10.00
C ASP A 17 -12.42 26.53 -8.68
N LEU A 18 -11.10 26.34 -8.70
CA LEU A 18 -10.26 26.45 -7.51
C LEU A 18 -10.33 27.87 -6.92
N ILE A 19 -10.26 28.90 -7.76
CA ILE A 19 -10.30 30.29 -7.31
C ILE A 19 -11.67 30.60 -6.69
N VAL A 20 -12.77 30.25 -7.38
CA VAL A 20 -14.13 30.47 -6.90
C VAL A 20 -14.40 29.67 -5.62
N TRP A 21 -14.03 28.39 -5.60
CA TRP A 21 -14.25 27.53 -4.44
C TRP A 21 -13.49 28.01 -3.22
N ARG A 22 -12.25 28.48 -3.38
CA ARG A 22 -11.47 29.04 -2.28
C ARG A 22 -12.16 30.26 -1.68
N VAL A 23 -12.69 31.16 -2.51
CA VAL A 23 -13.42 32.36 -2.06
C VAL A 23 -14.68 31.96 -1.31
N SER A 24 -15.49 31.07 -1.87
CA SER A 24 -16.72 30.57 -1.25
C SER A 24 -16.47 29.83 0.07
N ASN A 25 -15.29 29.21 0.22
CA ASN A 25 -14.90 28.45 1.40
C ASN A 25 -13.84 29.15 2.26
N ASN A 26 -13.73 30.47 2.19
CA ASN A 26 -12.75 31.25 2.95
C ASN A 26 -12.75 30.93 4.46
N ARG A 27 -13.95 30.70 5.02
CA ARG A 27 -14.14 30.29 6.42
C ARG A 27 -13.41 29.00 6.84
N LEU A 28 -13.04 28.12 5.90
CA LEU A 28 -12.27 26.90 6.18
C LEU A 28 -10.76 27.18 6.29
N PHE A 29 -10.30 28.30 5.71
CA PHE A 29 -8.89 28.71 5.67
C PHE A 29 -8.53 29.61 6.86
N THR A 30 -8.80 29.13 8.07
CA THR A 30 -8.66 29.88 9.35
C THR A 30 -7.23 30.14 9.82
N GLY A 31 -6.21 29.81 9.02
CA GLY A 31 -4.79 29.94 9.40
C GLY A 31 -4.32 28.97 10.50
N ARG A 32 -5.20 28.15 11.08
CA ARG A 32 -4.86 27.11 12.05
C ARG A 32 -4.01 26.01 11.40
N ARG A 33 -3.13 25.38 12.19
CA ARG A 33 -2.26 24.29 11.72
C ARG A 33 -3.13 23.21 11.05
N ASN A 34 -2.74 22.82 9.84
CA ASN A 34 -3.40 21.82 8.99
C ASN A 34 -4.83 22.16 8.53
N ALA A 35 -5.43 23.31 8.90
CA ALA A 35 -6.78 23.68 8.47
C ALA A 35 -6.86 23.91 6.95
N ALA A 36 -5.85 24.57 6.38
CA ALA A 36 -5.78 24.78 4.93
C ALA A 36 -5.64 23.47 4.14
N ILE A 37 -4.86 22.50 4.66
CA ILE A 37 -4.71 21.18 4.02
C ILE A 37 -6.04 20.43 4.06
N LYS A 38 -6.75 20.43 5.20
CA LYS A 38 -8.09 19.83 5.33
C LYS A 38 -9.13 20.48 4.41
N ALA A 39 -9.03 21.79 4.19
CA ALA A 39 -9.89 22.48 3.23
C ALA A 39 -9.58 22.03 1.80
N PHE A 40 -8.30 21.89 1.43
CA PHE A 40 -7.94 21.36 0.10
C PHE A 40 -8.28 19.87 -0.07
N GLU A 41 -8.25 19.07 1.00
CA GLU A 41 -8.79 17.70 0.99
C GLU A 41 -10.29 17.70 0.68
N LEU A 42 -11.05 18.62 1.29
CA LEU A 42 -12.47 18.76 1.00
C LEU A 42 -12.75 19.17 -0.45
N TYR A 43 -11.94 20.09 -1.00
CA TYR A 43 -12.04 20.47 -2.42
C TYR A 43 -11.80 19.28 -3.35
N VAL A 44 -10.74 18.50 -3.08
CA VAL A 44 -10.37 17.31 -3.85
C VAL A 44 -11.48 16.27 -3.79
N LYS A 45 -12.11 16.08 -2.63
CA LYS A 45 -13.27 15.22 -2.42
C LYS A 45 -14.51 15.68 -3.19
N GLU A 46 -14.87 16.96 -3.05
CA GLU A 46 -16.07 17.55 -3.65
C GLU A 46 -16.00 17.57 -5.18
N LYS A 47 -14.80 17.77 -5.75
CA LYS A 47 -14.56 17.78 -7.20
C LYS A 47 -14.20 16.42 -7.78
N GLN A 48 -14.30 15.34 -6.99
CA GLN A 48 -13.99 13.96 -7.41
C GLN A 48 -12.58 13.83 -8.00
N LEU A 49 -11.62 14.56 -7.40
CA LEU A 49 -10.21 14.56 -7.77
C LEU A 49 -9.37 13.64 -6.88
N GLU A 50 -10.01 12.92 -5.95
CA GLU A 50 -9.37 11.92 -5.09
C GLU A 50 -8.67 10.85 -5.95
N GLY A 51 -7.42 10.51 -5.59
CA GLY A 51 -6.56 9.60 -6.36
C GLY A 51 -5.88 10.23 -7.58
N LYS A 52 -6.38 11.37 -8.09
CA LYS A 52 -5.84 12.04 -9.30
C LYS A 52 -4.97 13.27 -8.98
N VAL A 53 -5.29 14.00 -7.92
CA VAL A 53 -4.54 15.19 -7.49
C VAL A 53 -4.39 15.20 -5.97
N THR A 54 -3.16 15.29 -5.48
CA THR A 54 -2.90 15.40 -4.05
C THR A 54 -3.34 16.78 -3.52
N PRO A 55 -4.00 16.88 -2.35
CA PRO A 55 -4.36 18.17 -1.74
C PRO A 55 -3.18 19.14 -1.57
N ALA A 56 -1.98 18.61 -1.32
CA ALA A 56 -0.73 19.38 -1.29
C ALA A 56 -0.39 20.05 -2.63
N TRP A 57 -0.70 19.37 -3.75
CA TRP A 57 -0.53 19.91 -5.09
C TRP A 57 -1.51 21.07 -5.36
N VAL A 58 -2.77 20.94 -4.94
CA VAL A 58 -3.78 22.01 -5.04
C VAL A 58 -3.37 23.24 -4.23
N ARG A 59 -2.85 23.03 -3.02
CA ARG A 59 -2.26 24.10 -2.20
C ARG A 59 -1.13 24.82 -2.91
N LYS A 60 -0.19 24.07 -3.51
CA LYS A 60 0.94 24.64 -4.25
C LYS A 60 0.46 25.41 -5.49
N LYS A 61 -0.56 24.91 -6.18
CA LYS A 61 -1.21 25.60 -7.31
C LYS A 61 -1.82 26.94 -6.87
N TRP A 62 -2.54 26.95 -5.74
CA TRP A 62 -3.12 28.18 -5.16
C TRP A 62 -2.05 29.20 -4.75
N GLU A 63 -0.97 28.78 -4.10
CA GLU A 63 0.13 29.69 -3.73
C GLU A 63 0.85 30.26 -4.97
N ASN A 64 1.02 29.47 -6.03
CA ASN A 64 1.58 29.96 -7.30
C ASN A 64 0.66 31.00 -7.98
N LEU A 65 -0.66 30.80 -7.94
CA LEU A 65 -1.63 31.79 -8.43
C LEU A 65 -1.55 33.09 -7.61
N LYS A 66 -1.50 32.99 -6.27
CA LYS A 66 -1.33 34.16 -5.39
C LYS A 66 -0.04 34.91 -5.65
N GLN A 67 1.07 34.20 -5.85
CA GLN A 67 2.37 34.83 -6.14
C GLN A 67 2.31 35.60 -7.47
N LYS A 68 1.81 34.97 -8.53
CA LYS A 68 1.63 35.62 -9.84
C LYS A 68 0.71 36.85 -9.77
N TYR A 69 -0.37 36.79 -8.98
CA TYR A 69 -1.23 37.95 -8.72
C TYR A 69 -0.47 39.08 -8.00
N LYS A 70 0.32 38.77 -6.97
CA LYS A 70 1.14 39.75 -6.25
C LYS A 70 2.17 40.41 -7.14
N ASP A 71 2.85 39.63 -7.98
CA ASP A 71 3.86 40.14 -8.91
C ASP A 71 3.23 41.08 -9.93
N LEU A 72 2.06 40.71 -10.49
CA LEU A 72 1.31 41.57 -11.41
C LEU A 72 0.74 42.82 -10.74
N LYS A 73 0.26 42.70 -9.49
CA LYS A 73 -0.25 43.84 -8.71
C LYS A 73 0.88 44.80 -8.33
N SER A 74 2.05 44.28 -7.98
CA SER A 74 3.24 45.09 -7.70
C SER A 74 3.72 45.83 -8.95
N LEU A 75 3.57 45.22 -10.13
CA LEU A 75 3.95 45.83 -11.41
C LEU A 75 2.94 46.88 -11.89
N ASN A 76 1.65 46.68 -11.60
CA ASN A 76 0.60 47.68 -11.86
C ASN A 76 0.89 49.00 -11.15
N MET A 77 1.28 48.94 -9.87
CA MET A 77 1.60 50.12 -9.06
C MET A 77 2.85 50.88 -9.56
N ALA A 78 3.64 50.28 -10.46
CA ALA A 78 4.82 50.87 -11.10
C ALA A 78 4.54 51.42 -12.51
N GLY A 79 3.28 51.54 -12.93
CA GLY A 79 2.87 52.17 -14.20
C GLY A 79 2.81 51.25 -15.42
N GLY A 80 2.66 49.93 -15.21
CA GLY A 80 2.55 48.92 -16.26
C GLY A 80 1.14 48.37 -16.43
N ASP A 81 0.23 49.14 -17.02
CA ASP A 81 -1.20 48.79 -17.14
C ASP A 81 -1.47 47.57 -18.06
N THR A 82 -0.55 47.24 -18.97
CA THR A 82 -0.77 46.23 -20.02
C THR A 82 -0.54 44.78 -19.58
N ALA A 83 0.29 44.52 -18.56
CA ALA A 83 0.57 43.15 -18.09
C ALA A 83 -0.62 42.51 -17.33
N ILE A 84 -1.47 43.36 -16.76
CA ILE A 84 -2.69 43.00 -16.02
C ILE A 84 -3.75 42.43 -16.96
N ALA A 85 -3.89 43.05 -18.14
CA ALA A 85 -4.88 42.70 -19.15
C ALA A 85 -4.63 41.30 -19.76
N THR A 86 -3.38 40.81 -19.74
CA THR A 86 -2.98 39.56 -20.41
C THR A 86 -3.20 38.32 -19.54
N TRP A 87 -3.33 38.45 -18.22
CA TRP A 87 -3.55 37.29 -17.35
C TRP A 87 -5.04 37.03 -17.15
N LYS A 88 -5.57 36.03 -17.85
CA LYS A 88 -6.99 35.62 -17.79
C LYS A 88 -7.54 35.32 -16.39
N TRP A 89 -6.68 35.06 -15.39
CA TRP A 89 -7.08 34.83 -14.00
C TRP A 89 -7.01 36.07 -13.13
N TYR A 90 -6.47 37.19 -13.62
CA TYR A 90 -6.27 38.41 -12.84
C TYR A 90 -7.58 38.95 -12.29
N ALA A 91 -8.62 39.14 -13.13
CA ALA A 91 -9.90 39.70 -12.69
C ALA A 91 -10.59 38.83 -11.61
N ILE A 92 -10.53 37.51 -11.76
CA ILE A 92 -11.13 36.57 -10.81
C ILE A 92 -10.30 36.51 -9.50
N MET A 93 -8.97 36.56 -9.60
CA MET A 93 -8.06 36.63 -8.44
C MET A 93 -8.12 37.97 -7.70
N ASP A 94 -8.30 39.07 -8.43
CA ASP A 94 -8.46 40.41 -7.87
C ASP A 94 -9.76 40.50 -7.09
N GLY A 95 -10.89 40.02 -7.63
CA GLY A 95 -12.13 39.88 -6.88
C GLY A 95 -12.01 38.95 -5.66
N ALA A 96 -11.23 37.87 -5.79
CA ALA A 96 -11.01 36.89 -4.72
C ALA A 96 -10.15 37.39 -3.55
N LEU A 97 -9.15 38.23 -3.83
CA LEU A 97 -8.13 38.67 -2.86
C LEU A 97 -8.32 40.12 -2.42
N SER A 98 -9.00 40.97 -3.20
CA SER A 98 -9.28 42.35 -2.79
C SER A 98 -10.18 42.44 -1.56
N SER A 99 -10.92 41.37 -1.21
CA SER A 99 -11.67 41.25 0.05
C SER A 99 -10.81 40.86 1.26
N GLU A 100 -9.56 40.43 1.05
CA GLU A 100 -8.72 39.81 2.10
C GLU A 100 -7.41 40.54 2.39
N ILE A 101 -7.20 41.74 1.84
CA ILE A 101 -6.02 42.55 2.16
C ILE A 101 -6.40 43.53 3.28
N PRO A 102 -6.21 43.22 4.58
CA PRO A 102 -6.05 44.27 5.55
C PRO A 102 -4.79 45.05 5.17
N LEU A 103 -5.02 46.33 4.92
CA LEU A 103 -4.10 47.38 4.54
C LEU A 103 -2.97 47.51 5.58
N ASN A 104 -2.00 46.60 5.57
CA ASN A 104 -0.91 46.64 6.53
C ASN A 104 0.42 46.21 5.91
N HIS A 105 0.89 47.02 4.97
CA HIS A 105 2.32 47.23 4.77
C HIS A 105 2.56 48.65 4.24
N PHE A 106 2.40 49.62 5.13
CA PHE A 106 2.91 50.97 4.98
C PHE A 106 4.44 50.90 4.86
N ILE A 107 4.96 50.99 3.64
CA ILE A 107 6.32 51.46 3.40
C ILE A 107 6.20 52.95 3.09
N LYS A 108 6.95 53.75 3.85
CA LYS A 108 6.94 55.22 3.87
C LYS A 108 7.26 55.80 2.47
N PRO A 109 6.68 56.95 2.09
CA PRO A 109 7.08 57.65 0.88
C PRO A 109 8.34 58.48 1.20
N ASP A 110 9.38 58.35 0.38
CA ASP A 110 10.28 59.47 0.20
C ASP A 110 10.85 59.51 -1.23
N HIS A 111 10.64 60.69 -1.83
CA HIS A 111 11.35 61.31 -2.94
C HIS A 111 10.76 61.20 -4.37
N VAL A 112 10.09 62.30 -4.69
CA VAL A 112 9.88 62.98 -5.98
C VAL A 112 11.06 62.85 -6.94
N THR A 113 10.81 62.61 -8.24
CA THR A 113 11.22 63.49 -9.35
C THR A 113 10.47 63.07 -10.64
N SER A 114 9.80 64.05 -11.25
CA SER A 114 9.13 63.95 -12.54
C SER A 114 10.15 64.05 -13.68
N PHE A 115 10.05 63.25 -14.74
CA PHE A 115 10.57 63.63 -16.07
C PHE A 115 9.78 62.92 -17.18
N THR A 116 9.12 63.72 -18.01
CA THR A 116 8.55 63.34 -19.31
C THR A 116 9.67 63.06 -20.32
N GLN A 117 9.54 62.02 -21.17
CA GLN A 117 9.70 62.16 -22.63
C GLN A 117 9.45 60.86 -23.43
N ASP A 118 8.94 61.11 -24.63
CA ASP A 118 8.49 60.28 -25.74
C ASP A 118 9.60 59.39 -26.37
N ALA A 119 9.28 58.15 -26.83
CA ALA A 119 10.24 57.28 -27.56
C ALA A 119 9.58 56.12 -28.39
N PRO A 120 10.18 55.70 -29.54
CA PRO A 120 9.52 55.10 -30.73
C PRO A 120 9.42 53.53 -30.71
N PRO A 121 8.86 52.84 -31.75
CA PRO A 121 8.31 51.49 -31.64
C PRO A 121 9.38 50.40 -31.77
N ILE A 122 10.09 50.11 -30.69
CA ILE A 122 10.99 48.95 -30.56
C ILE A 122 10.34 47.84 -29.69
N LYS A 123 9.14 48.10 -29.14
CA LYS A 123 8.56 47.36 -28.01
C LYS A 123 8.01 45.96 -28.36
N GLN A 124 7.46 45.75 -29.56
CA GLN A 124 6.83 44.47 -29.92
C GLN A 124 7.82 43.30 -30.09
N ARG A 125 9.04 43.55 -30.61
CA ARG A 125 10.02 42.48 -30.83
C ARG A 125 10.64 41.97 -29.51
N LYS A 126 10.80 42.85 -28.53
CA LYS A 126 11.22 42.47 -27.16
C LYS A 126 10.15 41.63 -26.45
N GLU A 127 8.87 41.90 -26.67
CA GLU A 127 7.76 41.14 -26.08
C GLU A 127 7.73 39.69 -26.56
N GLU A 128 7.98 39.44 -27.86
CA GLU A 128 8.08 38.09 -28.42
C GLU A 128 9.28 37.31 -27.84
N ASP A 129 10.44 37.97 -27.71
CA ASP A 129 11.64 37.37 -27.10
C ASP A 129 11.42 36.98 -25.62
N TRP A 130 10.65 37.78 -24.86
CA TRP A 130 10.32 37.47 -23.46
C TRP A 130 9.31 36.33 -23.31
N LEU A 131 8.35 36.21 -24.24
CA LEU A 131 7.40 35.08 -24.28
C LEU A 131 8.09 33.76 -24.64
N ILE A 132 9.07 33.81 -25.55
CA ILE A 132 9.93 32.68 -25.88
C ILE A 132 10.77 32.30 -24.65
N ALA A 133 11.36 33.28 -23.96
CA ALA A 133 12.15 33.04 -22.75
C ALA A 133 11.32 32.43 -21.59
N LEU A 134 10.06 32.82 -21.42
CA LEU A 134 9.15 32.24 -20.43
C LEU A 134 8.78 30.79 -20.77
N ARG A 135 8.50 30.49 -22.04
CA ARG A 135 8.22 29.12 -22.51
C ARG A 135 9.45 28.23 -22.42
N GLU A 136 10.63 28.78 -22.69
CA GLU A 136 11.93 28.12 -22.50
C GLU A 136 12.20 27.83 -21.02
N MET A 137 11.84 28.76 -20.12
CA MET A 137 11.97 28.60 -18.68
C MET A 137 11.00 27.54 -18.13
N GLU A 138 9.75 27.51 -18.62
CA GLU A 138 8.76 26.48 -18.33
C GLU A 138 9.24 25.10 -18.80
N ARG A 139 9.75 24.99 -20.03
CA ARG A 139 10.33 23.74 -20.56
C ARG A 139 11.51 23.25 -19.73
N ARG A 140 12.44 24.15 -19.36
CA ARG A 140 13.57 23.84 -18.47
C ARG A 140 13.11 23.41 -17.07
N GLN A 141 11.99 23.95 -16.60
CA GLN A 141 11.44 23.58 -15.30
C GLN A 141 10.75 22.23 -15.34
N GLU A 142 9.94 21.95 -16.36
CA GLU A 142 9.36 20.62 -16.58
C GLU A 142 10.43 19.54 -16.76
N GLU A 143 11.55 19.86 -17.43
CA GLU A 143 12.67 18.95 -17.58
C GLU A 143 13.35 18.65 -16.24
N ARG A 144 13.52 19.65 -15.38
CA ARG A 144 14.01 19.46 -14.00
C ARG A 144 13.04 18.65 -13.14
N GLU A 145 11.73 18.88 -13.28
CA GLU A 145 10.69 18.12 -12.58
C GLU A 145 10.65 16.67 -13.04
N ARG A 146 10.75 16.42 -14.36
CA ARG A 146 10.87 15.07 -14.93
C ARG A 146 12.11 14.33 -14.39
N GLN A 147 13.27 15.00 -14.38
CA GLN A 147 14.50 14.41 -13.84
C GLN A 147 14.42 14.17 -12.32
N ALA A 148 13.70 15.02 -11.58
CA ALA A 148 13.50 14.82 -10.15
C ALA A 148 12.58 13.62 -9.89
N ALA A 149 11.49 13.51 -10.63
CA ALA A 149 10.55 12.38 -10.53
C ALA A 149 11.22 11.06 -10.89
N GLU A 150 12.03 11.02 -11.96
CA GLU A 150 12.76 9.81 -12.33
C GLU A 150 13.76 9.36 -11.25
N ARG A 151 14.43 10.32 -10.58
CA ARG A 151 15.33 10.02 -9.46
C ARG A 151 14.58 9.55 -8.22
N GLU A 152 13.36 10.00 -8.01
CA GLU A 152 12.48 9.56 -6.93
C GLU A 152 11.99 8.14 -7.20
N ASP A 153 11.45 7.88 -8.39
CA ASP A 153 11.04 6.54 -8.85
C ASP A 153 12.18 5.52 -8.74
N GLU A 154 13.40 5.90 -9.12
CA GLU A 154 14.56 5.01 -9.03
C GLU A 154 14.94 4.72 -7.56
N ARG A 155 14.76 5.68 -6.65
CA ARG A 155 14.97 5.45 -5.21
C ARG A 155 13.92 4.51 -4.65
N ASP A 156 12.67 4.69 -5.06
CA ASP A 156 11.54 3.87 -4.61
C ASP A 156 11.68 2.43 -5.13
N ARG A 157 12.05 2.24 -6.40
CA ARG A 157 12.36 0.91 -6.95
C ARG A 157 13.50 0.22 -6.19
N ARG A 158 14.57 0.95 -5.86
CA ARG A 158 15.69 0.41 -5.06
C ARG A 158 15.28 0.09 -3.63
N ALA A 159 14.40 0.90 -3.03
CA ALA A 159 13.87 0.64 -1.70
C ALA A 159 13.01 -0.64 -1.71
N ALA A 160 12.08 -0.74 -2.67
CA ALA A 160 11.23 -1.91 -2.85
C ALA A 160 12.05 -3.19 -3.10
N ALA A 161 13.07 -3.14 -3.95
CA ALA A 161 13.95 -4.30 -4.19
C ALA A 161 14.71 -4.76 -2.93
N ARG A 162 15.14 -3.81 -2.08
CA ARG A 162 15.80 -4.14 -0.80
C ARG A 162 14.84 -4.71 0.23
N GLU A 163 13.59 -4.25 0.22
CA GLU A 163 12.53 -4.79 1.08
C GLU A 163 12.17 -6.22 0.66
N GLU A 164 11.95 -6.45 -0.64
CA GLU A 164 11.67 -7.77 -1.19
C GLU A 164 12.79 -8.78 -0.91
N GLU A 165 14.06 -8.35 -0.96
CA GLU A 165 15.20 -9.20 -0.60
C GLU A 165 15.19 -9.57 0.90
N ARG A 166 14.79 -8.64 1.77
CA ARG A 166 14.67 -8.91 3.22
C ARG A 166 13.54 -9.89 3.51
N ASP A 167 12.41 -9.74 2.84
CA ASP A 167 11.25 -10.62 2.97
C ASP A 167 11.58 -12.02 2.47
N ARG A 168 12.25 -12.15 1.32
CA ARG A 168 12.74 -13.44 0.84
C ARG A 168 13.67 -14.13 1.85
N ARG A 169 14.62 -13.40 2.43
CA ARG A 169 15.51 -13.94 3.46
C ARG A 169 14.77 -14.29 4.76
N ALA A 170 13.70 -13.59 5.10
CA ALA A 170 12.87 -13.91 6.24
C ALA A 170 12.07 -15.20 6.00
N ALA A 171 11.43 -15.31 4.84
CA ALA A 171 10.68 -16.49 4.42
C ALA A 171 11.57 -17.73 4.38
N GLU A 172 12.78 -17.66 3.81
CA GLU A 172 13.71 -18.78 3.77
C GLU A 172 14.12 -19.27 5.18
N ARG A 173 14.32 -18.33 6.12
CA ARG A 173 14.61 -18.67 7.51
C ARG A 173 13.43 -19.33 8.21
N GLU A 174 12.22 -18.89 7.91
CA GLU A 174 10.99 -19.47 8.44
C GLU A 174 10.75 -20.86 7.88
N GLU A 175 10.83 -21.03 6.56
CA GLU A 175 10.71 -22.33 5.88
C GLU A 175 11.72 -23.35 6.42
N ARG A 176 12.97 -22.93 6.67
CA ARG A 176 13.98 -23.80 7.29
C ARG A 176 13.59 -24.24 8.70
N ARG A 177 12.96 -23.37 9.50
CA ARG A 177 12.48 -23.72 10.84
C ARG A 177 11.30 -24.68 10.77
N GLU A 178 10.37 -24.46 9.84
CA GLU A 178 9.23 -25.34 9.61
C GLU A 178 9.68 -26.73 9.16
N ARG A 179 10.61 -26.82 8.20
CA ARG A 179 11.19 -28.09 7.77
C ARG A 179 11.82 -28.86 8.94
N GLN A 180 12.57 -28.17 9.81
CA GLN A 180 13.14 -28.78 11.01
C GLN A 180 12.07 -29.20 12.03
N ALA A 181 10.97 -28.46 12.13
CA ALA A 181 9.86 -28.81 13.01
C ALA A 181 9.13 -30.06 12.50
N LEU A 182 8.82 -30.12 11.21
CA LEU A 182 8.19 -31.27 10.56
C LEU A 182 9.06 -32.51 10.65
N GLU A 183 10.38 -32.41 10.42
CA GLU A 183 11.29 -33.56 10.57
C GLU A 183 11.31 -34.11 12.01
N ARG A 184 11.26 -33.22 13.01
CA ARG A 184 11.16 -33.62 14.43
C ARG A 184 9.82 -34.25 14.76
N GLU A 185 8.75 -33.78 14.15
CA GLU A 185 7.41 -34.34 14.30
C GLU A 185 7.32 -35.72 13.65
N GLU A 186 7.72 -35.85 12.40
CA GLU A 186 7.76 -37.13 11.68
C GLU A 186 8.61 -38.17 12.42
N ARG A 187 9.77 -37.76 12.97
CA ARG A 187 10.58 -38.66 13.80
C ARG A 187 9.82 -39.13 15.04
N ARG A 188 9.10 -38.23 15.72
CA ARG A 188 8.28 -38.59 16.90
C ARG A 188 7.16 -39.54 16.52
N GLU A 189 6.49 -39.31 15.40
CA GLU A 189 5.44 -40.20 14.88
C GLU A 189 5.99 -41.58 14.54
N ARG A 190 7.12 -41.67 13.84
CA ARG A 190 7.80 -42.94 13.56
C ARG A 190 8.18 -43.68 14.84
N GLU A 191 8.71 -42.97 15.84
CA GLU A 191 9.04 -43.56 17.14
C GLU A 191 7.79 -44.05 17.89
N MET A 192 6.68 -43.31 17.82
CA MET A 192 5.39 -43.70 18.40
C MET A 192 4.83 -44.94 17.71
N PHE A 193 4.78 -44.95 16.38
CA PHE A 193 4.29 -46.09 15.60
C PHE A 193 5.13 -47.34 15.85
N ALA A 194 6.46 -47.21 15.91
CA ALA A 194 7.35 -48.32 16.21
C ALA A 194 7.20 -48.84 17.66
N ARG A 195 6.75 -48.01 18.61
CA ARG A 195 6.40 -48.46 19.97
C ARG A 195 5.08 -49.20 19.99
N GLU A 196 4.08 -48.68 19.28
CA GLU A 196 2.76 -49.28 19.15
C GLU A 196 2.86 -50.68 18.51
N GLU A 197 3.58 -50.80 17.40
CA GLU A 197 3.80 -52.09 16.72
C GLU A 197 4.50 -53.12 17.64
N ARG A 198 5.46 -52.68 18.47
CA ARG A 198 6.11 -53.56 19.45
C ARG A 198 5.14 -54.01 20.53
N TRP A 199 4.33 -53.09 21.04
CA TRP A 199 3.34 -53.39 22.06
C TRP A 199 2.29 -54.37 21.53
N GLU A 200 1.80 -54.16 20.30
CA GLU A 200 0.87 -55.09 19.64
C GLU A 200 1.49 -56.48 19.44
N LYS A 201 2.73 -56.56 18.95
CA LYS A 201 3.45 -57.84 18.82
C LYS A 201 3.62 -58.56 20.15
N GLU A 202 3.94 -57.82 21.21
CA GLU A 202 4.06 -58.39 22.55
C GLU A 202 2.72 -58.91 23.07
N MET A 203 1.65 -58.15 22.86
CA MET A 203 0.28 -58.53 23.24
C MET A 203 -0.16 -59.79 22.49
N LEU A 204 0.04 -59.85 21.18
CA LEU A 204 -0.25 -61.04 20.36
C LEU A 204 0.58 -62.25 20.81
N ALA A 205 1.86 -62.07 21.11
CA ALA A 205 2.70 -63.16 21.59
C ALA A 205 2.29 -63.66 22.99
N ARG A 206 1.67 -62.81 23.82
CA ARG A 206 1.10 -63.23 25.10
C ARG A 206 -0.20 -64.02 24.88
N GLU A 207 -1.05 -63.57 23.97
CA GLU A 207 -2.28 -64.26 23.59
C GLU A 207 -1.99 -65.64 22.98
N GLU A 208 -1.03 -65.74 22.05
CA GLU A 208 -0.64 -67.00 21.44
C GLU A 208 -0.11 -68.02 22.46
N ARG A 209 0.64 -67.56 23.47
CA ARG A 209 1.08 -68.44 24.58
C ARG A 209 -0.10 -68.97 25.38
N GLN A 210 -1.05 -68.09 25.73
CA GLN A 210 -2.25 -68.50 26.45
C GLN A 210 -3.08 -69.50 25.63
N GLU A 211 -3.19 -69.27 24.33
CA GLU A 211 -3.92 -70.17 23.45
C GLU A 211 -3.21 -71.53 23.29
N ARG A 212 -1.89 -71.54 23.13
CA ARG A 212 -1.09 -72.78 23.10
C ARG A 212 -1.26 -73.59 24.39
N GLU A 213 -1.13 -72.94 25.55
CA GLU A 213 -1.37 -73.61 26.83
C GLU A 213 -2.79 -74.14 26.96
N TYR A 214 -3.78 -73.39 26.47
CA TYR A 214 -5.17 -73.81 26.48
C TYR A 214 -5.38 -75.04 25.59
N ARG A 215 -4.86 -75.02 24.35
CA ARG A 215 -4.93 -76.15 23.42
C ARG A 215 -4.24 -77.39 23.98
N GLU A 216 -3.05 -77.25 24.57
CA GLU A 216 -2.35 -78.38 25.20
C GLU A 216 -3.13 -78.99 26.37
N ARG A 217 -3.80 -78.15 27.18
CA ARG A 217 -4.66 -78.62 28.27
C ARG A 217 -5.88 -79.37 27.75
N GLU A 218 -6.51 -78.87 26.70
CA GLU A 218 -7.64 -79.55 26.05
C GLU A 218 -7.20 -80.87 25.40
N GLU A 219 -6.10 -80.89 24.63
CA GLU A 219 -5.55 -82.13 24.08
C GLU A 219 -5.23 -83.15 25.16
N ARG A 220 -4.69 -82.72 26.31
CA ARG A 220 -4.44 -83.63 27.42
C ARG A 220 -5.74 -84.23 27.96
N ARG A 221 -6.80 -83.43 28.10
CA ARG A 221 -8.12 -83.91 28.52
C ARG A 221 -8.71 -84.88 27.52
N GLU A 222 -8.59 -84.59 26.22
CA GLU A 222 -9.03 -85.50 25.16
C GLU A 222 -8.26 -86.82 25.16
N ARG A 223 -6.93 -86.78 25.29
CA ARG A 223 -6.11 -88.01 25.39
C ARG A 223 -6.48 -88.83 26.61
N GLU A 224 -6.70 -88.19 27.76
CA GLU A 224 -7.16 -88.86 28.97
C GLU A 224 -8.57 -89.45 28.79
N ALA A 225 -9.48 -88.76 28.10
CA ALA A 225 -10.80 -89.26 27.78
C ALA A 225 -10.74 -90.47 26.83
N ALA A 226 -10.00 -90.37 25.73
CA ALA A 226 -9.80 -91.45 24.77
C ALA A 226 -9.17 -92.69 25.43
N ALA A 227 -8.18 -92.51 26.31
CA ALA A 227 -7.59 -93.62 27.07
C ALA A 227 -8.58 -94.27 28.04
N ARG A 228 -9.51 -93.49 28.64
CA ARG A 228 -10.59 -94.05 29.47
C ARG A 228 -11.57 -94.84 28.62
N GLU A 229 -11.95 -94.31 27.46
CA GLU A 229 -12.82 -95.02 26.50
C GLU A 229 -12.19 -96.33 26.02
N GLU A 230 -10.90 -96.33 25.65
CA GLU A 230 -10.19 -97.54 25.21
C GLU A 230 -10.15 -98.61 26.32
N ARG A 231 -9.92 -98.22 27.57
CA ARG A 231 -9.96 -99.13 28.72
C ARG A 231 -11.36 -99.72 28.91
N LEU A 232 -12.41 -98.93 28.74
CA LEU A 232 -13.79 -99.40 28.81
C LEU A 232 -14.08 -100.39 27.67
N PHE A 233 -13.67 -100.07 26.44
CA PHE A 233 -13.81 -100.98 25.29
C PHE A 233 -13.13 -102.32 25.53
N LYS A 234 -11.86 -102.32 25.98
CA LYS A 234 -11.14 -103.56 26.33
C LYS A 234 -11.85 -104.36 27.42
N LEU A 235 -12.39 -103.70 28.44
CA LEU A 235 -13.15 -104.38 29.48
C LEU A 235 -14.40 -105.05 28.90
N LEU A 236 -15.18 -104.33 28.09
CA LEU A 236 -16.37 -104.87 27.44
C LEU A 236 -16.05 -106.03 26.50
N GLU A 237 -14.96 -105.95 25.74
CA GLU A 237 -14.48 -107.04 24.89
C GLU A 237 -14.15 -108.29 25.70
N THR A 238 -13.43 -108.16 26.84
CA THR A 238 -13.16 -109.30 27.73
C THR A 238 -14.43 -109.90 28.35
N PHE A 239 -15.44 -109.07 28.64
CA PHE A 239 -16.73 -109.55 29.14
C PHE A 239 -17.54 -110.28 28.06
N LEU A 240 -17.44 -109.87 26.79
CA LEU A 240 -18.10 -110.53 25.66
C LEU A 240 -17.40 -111.84 25.26
N ALA A 241 -16.07 -111.91 25.36
CA ALA A 241 -15.30 -113.10 25.00
C ALA A 241 -15.39 -114.25 26.02
N ASN A 242 -15.78 -113.95 27.27
CA ASN A 242 -15.95 -114.94 28.36
C ASN A 242 -17.38 -115.49 28.48
N LYS A 243 -18.19 -115.37 27.42
CA LYS A 243 -19.59 -115.79 27.37
C LYS A 243 -19.80 -116.81 26.26
#